data_AF-A0A1H4EQB7-F1
#
_entry.id   AF-A0A1H4EQB7-F1
#
_cell.length_a   1.000
_cell.length_b   1.000
_cell.length_c   1.000
_cell.angle_alpha   90.00
_cell.angle_beta   90.00
_cell.angle_gamma   90.00
#
_symmetry.space_group_name_H-M   'P 1'
#
loop_
_entity.id
_entity.type
_entity.pdbx_description
1 polymer ?
#
loop_
_entity_poly.entity_id
_entity_poly.type
_entity_poly.pdbx_seq_one_letter_code
_entity_poly.pdbx_strand_id
1 'polypeptide(L)'
;MTDDDPAGDFCGFAHPVLAVACPDCKARIGAMCMRPSGHRASDFHQSRKAAADAAFIARHGAAASIERTAAGWAIDPTGDAEARATDAAGSDLPLFAAR
;
A
#
# COMPACT_ATOMS: atom_id res chain seq x y z
N MET A 1 26.17 -11.57 -0.30
CA MET A 1 25.74 -10.36 -1.04
C MET A 1 24.25 -10.35 -0.90
N THR A 2 23.71 -9.54 0.00
CA THR A 2 22.26 -9.47 0.24
C THR A 2 21.61 -8.88 -1.00
N ASP A 3 20.84 -9.71 -1.70
CA ASP A 3 19.85 -9.34 -2.70
C ASP A 3 18.80 -8.41 -2.06
N ASP A 4 19.19 -7.15 -1.86
CA ASP A 4 18.26 -6.05 -1.61
C ASP A 4 17.72 -5.63 -2.98
N ASP A 5 16.86 -6.47 -3.56
CA ASP A 5 16.12 -6.11 -4.76
C ASP A 5 15.03 -5.12 -4.31
N PRO A 6 15.15 -3.81 -4.62
CA PRO A 6 14.14 -2.84 -4.18
C PRO A 6 12.79 -3.07 -4.86
N ALA A 7 12.73 -3.98 -5.85
CA ALA A 7 11.47 -4.43 -6.43
C ALA A 7 10.71 -5.30 -5.42
N GLY A 8 9.52 -4.82 -5.05
CA GLY A 8 8.67 -5.52 -4.09
C GLY A 8 8.87 -5.12 -2.63
N ASP A 9 9.65 -4.07 -2.34
CA ASP A 9 9.52 -3.37 -1.07
C ASP A 9 8.31 -2.41 -1.13
N PHE A 10 7.12 -2.94 -0.81
CA PHE A 10 5.88 -2.16 -0.78
C PHE A 10 5.85 -1.12 0.36
N CYS A 11 6.72 -1.24 1.35
CA CYS A 11 6.76 -0.38 2.53
C CYS A 11 7.86 0.69 2.47
N GLY A 12 8.90 0.49 1.65
CA GLY A 12 10.05 1.39 1.51
C GLY A 12 9.82 2.65 0.69
N PHE A 13 8.64 2.81 0.08
CA PHE A 13 8.32 3.98 -0.75
C PHE A 13 7.20 4.84 -0.15
N ALA A 14 7.10 6.08 -0.66
CA ALA A 14 6.03 7.01 -0.28
C ALA A 14 4.62 6.46 -0.55
N HIS A 15 4.48 5.54 -1.52
CA HIS A 15 3.23 4.85 -1.84
C HIS A 15 3.52 3.42 -2.34
N PRO A 16 2.76 2.38 -1.95
CA PRO A 16 3.04 0.98 -2.29
C PRO A 16 3.08 0.71 -3.80
N VAL A 17 2.25 1.41 -4.56
CA VAL A 17 2.23 1.38 -6.04
C VAL A 17 3.60 1.70 -6.68
N LEU A 18 4.50 2.37 -5.94
CA LEU A 18 5.85 2.66 -6.41
C LEU A 18 6.80 1.46 -6.37
N ALA A 19 6.44 0.36 -5.69
CA ALA A 19 7.24 -0.85 -5.58
C ALA A 19 7.42 -1.62 -6.91
N VAL A 20 6.65 -1.25 -7.94
CA VAL A 20 6.75 -1.77 -9.31
C VAL A 20 7.02 -0.64 -10.31
N ALA A 21 7.65 -0.98 -11.43
CA ALA A 21 7.79 -0.07 -12.55
C ALA A 21 6.44 0.15 -13.27
N CYS A 22 6.24 1.32 -13.87
CA CYS A 22 5.03 1.59 -14.65
C CYS A 22 5.09 0.91 -16.03
N PRO A 23 4.14 0.04 -16.40
CA PRO A 23 4.12 -0.58 -17.72
C PRO A 23 3.96 0.42 -18.87
N ASP A 24 3.22 1.52 -18.62
CA ASP A 24 2.83 2.49 -19.66
C ASP A 24 3.95 3.51 -19.93
N CYS A 25 4.39 4.24 -18.89
CA CYS A 25 5.38 5.32 -19.05
C CYS A 25 6.81 4.92 -18.70
N LYS A 26 7.04 3.64 -18.35
CA LYS A 26 8.35 3.08 -17.97
C LYS A 26 9.03 3.78 -16.80
N ALA A 27 8.29 4.56 -16.02
CA ALA A 27 8.79 5.13 -14.77
C ALA A 27 9.30 4.01 -13.86
N ARG A 28 10.54 4.16 -13.38
CA ARG A 28 11.21 3.21 -12.49
C ARG A 28 10.49 3.06 -11.14
N ILE A 29 10.86 1.99 -10.42
CA ILE A 29 10.50 1.79 -9.01
C ILE A 29 10.89 3.03 -8.20
N GLY A 30 10.01 3.44 -7.28
CA GLY A 30 10.16 4.65 -6.46
C GLY A 30 9.86 5.98 -7.17
N ALA A 31 9.81 6.02 -8.51
CA ALA A 31 9.55 7.26 -9.26
C ALA A 31 8.06 7.44 -9.57
N MET A 32 7.55 8.67 -9.43
CA MET A 32 6.19 9.02 -9.84
C MET A 32 5.98 8.81 -11.34
N CYS A 33 4.75 8.47 -11.74
CA CYS A 33 4.39 8.45 -13.16
C CYS A 33 4.56 9.84 -13.78
N MET A 34 5.07 9.87 -15.02
CA MET A 34 5.16 11.10 -15.81
C MET A 34 4.05 11.14 -16.84
N ARG A 35 3.46 12.32 -17.03
CA ARG A 35 2.54 12.59 -18.14
C ARG A 35 3.33 12.72 -19.45
N PRO A 36 2.68 12.57 -20.62
CA PRO A 36 3.34 12.78 -21.91
C PRO A 36 4.02 14.15 -22.05
N SER A 37 3.50 15.16 -21.33
CA SER A 37 4.09 16.51 -21.24
C SER A 37 5.38 16.61 -20.41
N GLY A 38 5.88 15.50 -19.84
CA GLY A 38 7.06 15.47 -18.97
C GLY A 38 6.81 15.88 -17.51
N HIS A 39 5.65 16.43 -17.19
CA HIS A 39 5.28 16.76 -15.80
C HIS A 39 4.92 15.52 -14.98
N ARG A 40 5.16 15.60 -13.66
CA ARG A 40 4.70 14.57 -12.72
C ARG A 40 3.17 14.46 -12.77
N ALA A 41 2.68 13.23 -12.88
CA ALA A 41 1.27 12.96 -12.74
C ALA A 41 0.85 13.18 -11.29
N SER A 42 -0.39 13.62 -11.10
CA SER A 42 -0.99 13.82 -9.77
C SER A 42 -1.37 12.49 -9.12
N ASP A 43 -1.46 11.43 -9.94
CA ASP A 43 -1.81 10.06 -9.55
C ASP A 43 -1.02 9.08 -10.43
N PHE A 44 -1.06 7.79 -10.09
CA PHE A 44 -0.44 6.70 -10.84
C PHE A 44 -1.33 6.23 -11.99
N HIS A 45 -0.70 5.78 -13.08
CA HIS A 45 -1.43 5.09 -14.14
C HIS A 45 -2.11 3.82 -13.61
N GLN A 46 -3.32 3.54 -14.10
CA GLN A 46 -4.11 2.39 -13.66
C GLN A 46 -3.37 1.07 -13.86
N SER A 47 -2.64 0.92 -14.97
CA SER A 47 -1.82 -0.27 -15.25
C SER A 47 -0.73 -0.48 -14.20
N ARG A 48 -0.19 0.59 -13.60
CA ARG A 48 0.78 0.48 -12.51
C ARG A 48 0.12 0.03 -11.21
N LYS A 49 -1.08 0.53 -10.91
CA LYS A 49 -1.86 0.10 -9.75
C LYS A 49 -2.16 -1.40 -9.85
N ALA A 50 -2.70 -1.84 -11.00
CA ALA A 50 -2.96 -3.26 -11.26
C ALA A 50 -1.71 -4.15 -11.20
N ALA A 51 -0.57 -3.66 -11.72
CA ALA A 51 0.70 -4.38 -11.62
C ALA A 51 1.21 -4.48 -10.17
N ALA A 52 1.02 -3.42 -9.37
CA ALA A 52 1.37 -3.41 -7.96
C ALA A 52 0.49 -4.40 -7.18
N ASP A 53 -0.82 -4.40 -7.42
CA ASP A 53 -1.76 -5.34 -6.80
C ASP A 53 -1.40 -6.80 -7.13
N ALA A 54 -1.15 -7.09 -8.42
CA ALA A 54 -0.74 -8.43 -8.85
C ALA A 54 0.58 -8.88 -8.20
N ALA A 55 1.58 -8.00 -8.15
CA ALA A 55 2.86 -8.28 -7.51
C ALA A 55 2.71 -8.47 -5.99
N PHE A 56 1.85 -7.68 -5.35
CA PHE A 56 1.57 -7.79 -3.91
C PHE A 56 0.91 -9.13 -3.59
N ILE A 57 -0.15 -9.49 -4.32
CA ILE A 57 -0.86 -10.77 -4.16
C ILE A 57 0.07 -11.95 -4.41
N ALA A 58 0.91 -11.89 -5.46
CA ALA A 58 1.85 -12.96 -5.78
C ALA A 58 2.89 -13.18 -4.67
N ARG A 59 3.28 -12.12 -3.94
CA ARG A 59 4.32 -12.18 -2.91
C ARG A 59 3.77 -12.44 -1.50
N HIS A 60 2.62 -11.86 -1.16
CA HIS A 60 2.06 -11.85 0.19
C HIS A 60 0.78 -12.68 0.32
N GLY A 61 0.20 -13.11 -0.79
CA GLY A 61 -1.09 -13.80 -0.84
C GLY A 61 -2.26 -12.84 -0.94
N ALA A 62 -3.39 -13.33 -1.45
CA ALA A 62 -4.60 -12.54 -1.67
C ALA A 62 -5.30 -12.09 -0.37
N ALA A 63 -4.96 -12.74 0.75
CA ALA A 63 -5.48 -12.38 2.06
C ALA A 63 -4.70 -11.24 2.72
N ALA A 64 -3.47 -10.96 2.29
CA ALA A 64 -2.70 -9.89 2.90
C ALA A 64 -3.30 -8.51 2.56
N SER A 65 -3.19 -7.56 3.48
CA SER A 65 -3.48 -6.15 3.26
C SER A 65 -2.23 -5.29 3.45
N ILE A 66 -2.25 -4.09 2.87
CA ILE A 66 -1.27 -3.04 3.13
C ILE A 66 -1.98 -1.78 3.61
N GLU A 67 -1.52 -1.24 4.72
CA GLU A 67 -2.20 -0.18 5.45
C GLU A 67 -1.29 1.00 5.71
N ARG A 68 -1.91 2.18 5.83
CA ARG A 68 -1.22 3.40 6.22
C ARG A 68 -1.22 3.53 7.74
N THR A 69 -0.03 3.44 8.31
CA THR A 69 0.24 3.63 9.74
C THR A 69 0.87 5.00 10.00
N ALA A 70 1.04 5.36 11.28
CA ALA A 70 1.78 6.56 11.67
C ALA A 70 3.27 6.52 11.24
N ALA A 71 3.86 5.34 11.10
CA ALA A 71 5.27 5.16 10.73
C ALA A 71 5.50 5.02 9.22
N GLY A 72 4.43 4.92 8.41
CA GLY A 72 4.52 4.61 6.99
C GLY A 72 3.56 3.49 6.60
N TRP A 73 3.96 2.66 5.66
CA TRP A 73 3.15 1.53 5.19
C TRP A 73 3.52 0.26 5.95
N ALA A 74 2.52 -0.55 6.32
CA ALA A 74 2.72 -1.85 6.96
C ALA A 74 1.86 -2.91 6.27
N ILE A 75 2.40 -4.13 6.19
CA ILE A 75 1.70 -5.28 5.62
C ILE A 75 1.10 -6.10 6.76
N ASP A 76 -0.20 -6.32 6.72
CA ASP A 76 -0.87 -7.29 7.58
C ASP A 76 -1.09 -8.59 6.78
N PRO A 77 -0.41 -9.70 7.13
CA PRO A 77 -0.48 -10.93 6.35
C PRO A 77 -1.84 -11.62 6.42
N THR A 78 -2.69 -11.28 7.39
CA THR A 78 -4.01 -11.92 7.55
C THR A 78 -5.16 -11.11 6.95
N GLY A 79 -4.93 -9.84 6.61
CA GLY A 79 -5.96 -8.97 6.02
C GLY A 79 -7.03 -8.52 7.01
N ASP A 80 -6.76 -8.66 8.31
CA ASP A 80 -7.72 -8.42 9.39
C ASP A 80 -7.73 -6.94 9.85
N ALA A 81 -7.03 -6.07 9.13
CA ALA A 81 -7.04 -4.61 9.22
C ALA A 81 -8.32 -4.01 9.85
N GLU A 82 -9.46 -4.26 9.20
CA GLU A 82 -10.76 -3.68 9.52
C GLU A 82 -11.37 -4.31 10.78
N ALA A 83 -11.10 -5.60 11.02
CA ALA A 83 -11.53 -6.30 12.24
C ALA A 83 -10.76 -5.80 13.47
N ARG A 84 -9.45 -5.60 13.37
CA ARG A 84 -8.61 -5.10 14.49
C ARG A 84 -8.82 -3.62 14.79
N ALA A 85 -9.10 -2.80 13.76
CA ALA A 85 -9.46 -1.41 13.95
C ALA A 85 -10.78 -1.26 14.74
N THR A 86 -11.72 -2.19 14.56
CA THR A 86 -12.96 -2.27 15.34
C THR A 86 -12.70 -2.69 16.79
N ASP A 87 -11.78 -3.65 17.03
CA ASP A 87 -11.41 -4.09 18.38
C ASP A 87 -10.70 -3.00 19.19
N ALA A 88 -9.85 -2.18 18.55
CA ALA A 88 -9.15 -1.08 19.22
C ALA A 88 -10.07 0.12 19.55
N ALA A 89 -11.20 0.27 18.84
CA ALA A 89 -12.20 1.31 19.09
C ALA A 89 -13.28 0.88 20.10
N GLY A 90 -13.26 -0.38 20.57
CA GLY A 90 -14.30 -0.98 21.40
C GLY A 90 -14.09 -0.92 22.92
N SER A 91 -13.16 -0.13 23.44
CA SER A 91 -12.96 0.00 24.89
C SER A 91 -12.64 1.43 25.30
N ASP A 92 -13.62 2.33 25.16
CA ASP A 92 -13.73 3.48 26.07
C ASP A 92 -15.16 4.07 26.11
N LEU A 93 -15.77 3.98 27.30
CA LEU A 93 -16.78 4.90 27.89
C LEU A 93 -18.30 4.68 27.64
N PRO A 94 -19.16 5.12 28.60
CA PRO A 94 -19.98 4.21 29.39
C PRO A 94 -21.50 4.37 29.21
N LEU A 95 -22.22 3.41 29.79
CA LEU A 95 -23.66 3.40 30.09
C LEU A 95 -24.11 4.70 30.78
N PHE A 96 -24.47 5.74 30.04
CA PHE A 96 -25.27 6.82 30.60
C PHE A 96 -26.72 6.36 30.75
N ALA A 97 -26.98 5.84 31.96
CA ALA A 97 -28.09 6.14 32.86
C ALA A 97 -29.48 6.37 32.23
N ALA A 98 -30.36 5.44 32.56
CA ALA A 98 -31.80 5.61 32.61
C ALA A 98 -32.25 6.97 33.15
N ARG A 99 -33.31 7.50 32.57
CA ARG A 99 -34.48 8.03 33.30
C ARG A 99 -35.69 8.12 32.39
#